data_AF-A0A5E4IHG6-F1
#
_entry.id   AF-A0A5E4IHG6-F1
#
_cell.length_a   1.000
_cell.length_b   1.000
_cell.length_c   1.000
_cell.angle_alpha   90.00
_cell.angle_beta   90.00
_cell.angle_gamma   90.00
#
_symmetry.space_group_name_H-M   'P 1'
#
loop_
_entity.id
_entity.type
_entity.pdbx_description
1 polymer ?
#
loop_
_entity_poly.entity_id
_entity_poly.type
_entity_poly.pdbx_seq_one_letter_code
_entity_poly.pdbx_strand_id
1 'polypeptide(L)'
;MGGNDEDLAAFLEGFGFSRDEQRVVVDELNAFRSIAGTTLKRYMNRVIETVDEEGRYAFLKGVTVGVLIRKAVDALEEPDLTEEENRIDREIDNLKMSKQ
;
A
#
# COMPACT_ATOMS: atom_id res chain seq x y z
N MET A 1 -6.00 10.74 -16.71
CA MET A 1 -5.18 10.01 -15.71
C MET A 1 -5.77 10.36 -14.37
N GLY A 2 -6.37 9.42 -13.62
CA GLY A 2 -7.14 9.83 -12.43
C GLY A 2 -7.57 8.74 -11.43
N GLY A 3 -7.17 7.46 -11.59
CA GLY A 3 -7.54 6.42 -10.62
C GLY A 3 -6.55 6.24 -9.48
N ASN A 4 -5.25 6.16 -9.79
CA ASN A 4 -4.23 5.78 -8.80
C ASN A 4 -3.96 6.80 -7.68
N ASP A 5 -4.22 8.08 -7.90
CA ASP A 5 -3.87 9.13 -6.94
C ASP A 5 -5.00 9.37 -5.92
N GLU A 6 -6.27 9.11 -6.28
CA GLU A 6 -7.41 9.12 -5.35
C GLU A 6 -7.36 7.92 -4.39
N ASP A 7 -7.02 6.73 -4.90
CA ASP A 7 -6.84 5.53 -4.07
C ASP A 7 -5.68 5.70 -3.07
N LEU A 8 -4.61 6.38 -3.48
CA LEU A 8 -3.48 6.70 -2.60
C LEU A 8 -3.87 7.73 -1.53
N ALA A 9 -4.62 8.77 -1.88
CA ALA A 9 -5.04 9.79 -0.93
C ALA A 9 -5.94 9.20 0.16
N ALA A 10 -6.94 8.39 -0.22
CA ALA A 10 -7.82 7.69 0.72
C ALA A 10 -7.04 6.71 1.61
N PHE A 11 -6.07 5.99 1.05
CA PHE A 11 -5.17 5.14 1.81
C PHE A 11 -4.39 5.93 2.87
N LEU A 12 -3.74 7.03 2.48
CA LEU A 12 -2.94 7.87 3.38
C LEU A 12 -3.80 8.54 4.47
N GLU A 13 -5.01 8.98 4.14
CA GLU A 13 -5.99 9.49 5.11
C GLU A 13 -6.32 8.43 6.18
N GLY A 14 -6.47 7.16 5.79
CA GLY A 14 -6.67 6.04 6.71
C GLY A 14 -5.54 5.83 7.73
N PHE A 15 -4.33 6.31 7.43
CA PHE A 15 -3.19 6.31 8.37
C PHE A 15 -3.01 7.63 9.12
N GLY A 16 -3.94 8.58 8.97
CA GLY A 16 -3.94 9.86 9.68
C GLY A 16 -3.07 10.94 9.05
N PHE A 17 -2.65 10.78 7.79
CA PHE A 17 -1.89 11.81 7.08
C PHE A 17 -2.80 12.99 6.76
N SER A 18 -2.34 14.19 7.07
CA SER A 18 -2.99 15.45 6.66
C SER A 18 -2.90 15.64 5.14
N ARG A 19 -3.78 16.51 4.59
CA ARG A 19 -3.77 16.83 3.16
C ARG A 19 -2.43 17.39 2.67
N ASP A 20 -1.72 18.13 3.51
CA ASP A 20 -0.42 18.68 3.14
C ASP A 20 0.65 17.59 3.10
N GLU A 21 0.64 16.64 4.04
CA GLU A 21 1.52 15.47 3.99
C GLU A 21 1.22 14.57 2.79
N GLN A 22 -0.06 14.38 2.45
CA GLN A 22 -0.48 13.64 1.25
C GLN A 22 0.08 14.28 -0.03
N ARG A 23 0.03 15.61 -0.14
CA ARG A 23 0.63 16.34 -1.28
C ARG A 23 2.13 16.11 -1.38
N VAL A 24 2.84 16.17 -0.27
CA VAL A 24 4.29 15.91 -0.23
C VAL A 24 4.60 14.49 -0.74
N VAL A 25 3.79 13.49 -0.36
CA VAL A 25 3.95 12.11 -0.87
C VAL A 25 3.72 12.01 -2.38
N VAL A 26 2.68 12.69 -2.89
CA VAL A 26 2.39 12.71 -4.34
C VAL A 26 3.51 13.41 -5.12
N ASP A 27 4.02 14.53 -4.61
CA ASP A 27 5.13 15.26 -5.21
C ASP A 27 6.40 14.40 -5.27
N GLU A 28 6.70 13.67 -4.21
CA GLU A 28 7.85 12.75 -4.15
C GLU A 28 7.70 11.57 -5.14
N LEU A 29 6.49 11.01 -5.25
CA LEU A 29 6.19 9.97 -6.25
C LEU A 29 6.34 10.48 -7.69
N ASN A 30 5.88 11.71 -7.95
CA ASN A 30 6.03 12.35 -9.24
C ASN A 30 7.50 12.66 -9.54
N ALA A 31 8.27 13.10 -8.54
CA ALA A 31 9.71 13.29 -8.65
C ALA A 31 10.41 11.98 -9.03
N PHE A 32 10.10 10.87 -8.34
CA PHE A 32 10.61 9.54 -8.71
C PHE A 32 10.29 9.15 -10.16
N ARG A 33 9.02 9.28 -10.57
CA ARG A 33 8.55 8.94 -11.93
C ARG A 33 9.18 9.82 -13.02
N SER A 34 9.56 11.06 -12.69
CA SER A 34 10.15 12.00 -13.64
C SER A 34 11.60 11.67 -14.05
N ILE A 35 12.32 10.87 -13.25
CA ILE A 35 13.73 10.56 -13.50
C ILE A 35 13.82 9.33 -14.41
N ALA A 36 13.93 9.57 -15.72
CA ALA A 36 14.06 8.50 -16.71
C ALA A 36 15.22 7.54 -16.40
N GLY A 37 14.92 6.23 -16.39
CA GLY A 37 15.90 5.18 -16.15
C GLY A 37 16.38 5.08 -14.69
N THR A 38 15.80 5.82 -13.75
CA THR A 38 16.06 5.60 -12.33
C THR A 38 15.46 4.28 -11.88
N THR A 39 16.13 3.63 -10.93
CA THR A 39 15.58 2.45 -10.25
C THR A 39 15.18 2.85 -8.84
N LEU A 40 14.21 2.14 -8.27
CA LEU A 40 13.81 2.34 -6.87
C LEU A 40 15.02 2.31 -5.93
N LYS A 41 15.97 1.39 -6.17
CA LYS A 41 17.22 1.30 -5.41
C LYS A 41 18.05 2.58 -5.48
N ARG A 42 18.25 3.15 -6.68
CA ARG A 42 19.01 4.40 -6.85
C ARG A 42 18.30 5.58 -6.21
N TYR A 43 16.99 5.64 -6.34
CA TYR A 43 16.18 6.70 -5.74
C TYR A 43 16.19 6.64 -4.21
N MET A 44 15.97 5.45 -3.64
CA MET A 44 16.03 5.23 -2.20
C MET A 44 17.40 5.60 -1.61
N ASN A 45 18.49 5.24 -2.30
CA ASN A 45 19.83 5.65 -1.86
C ASN A 45 19.97 7.17 -1.78
N ARG A 46 19.44 7.91 -2.76
CA ARG A 46 19.44 9.37 -2.76
C ARG A 46 18.62 9.95 -1.59
N VAL A 47 17.46 9.38 -1.30
CA VAL A 47 16.64 9.80 -0.13
C VAL A 47 17.40 9.51 1.16
N ILE A 48 18.00 8.34 1.30
CA ILE A 48 18.80 7.95 2.48
C ILE A 48 19.99 8.89 2.71
N GLU A 49 20.60 9.39 1.65
CA GLU A 49 21.68 10.40 1.71
C GLU A 49 21.19 11.76 2.21
N THR A 50 19.89 12.08 2.05
CA THR A 50 19.29 13.33 2.57
C THR A 50 18.89 13.24 4.05
N VAL A 51 18.87 12.03 4.62
CA VAL A 51 18.61 11.82 6.05
C VAL A 51 19.93 11.89 6.82
N ASP A 52 19.90 12.58 7.95
CA ASP A 52 21.02 12.65 8.88
C ASP A 52 21.43 11.25 9.39
N GLU A 53 22.67 11.13 9.87
CA GLU A 53 23.20 9.82 10.29
C GLU A 53 22.41 9.22 11.46
N GLU A 54 21.90 10.06 12.35
CA GLU A 54 21.13 9.65 13.53
C GLU A 54 19.72 9.14 13.13
N GLY A 55 19.05 9.82 12.20
CA GLY A 55 17.73 9.45 11.71
C GLY A 55 17.74 8.32 10.68
N ARG A 56 18.87 8.06 10.02
CA ARG A 56 18.97 7.05 8.95
C ARG A 56 18.56 5.66 9.40
N TYR A 57 18.99 5.23 10.59
CA TYR A 57 18.64 3.90 11.12
C TYR A 57 17.14 3.79 11.43
N ALA A 58 16.54 4.84 11.99
CA ALA A 58 15.10 4.86 12.29
C ALA A 58 14.28 4.85 10.99
N PHE A 59 14.69 5.63 9.99
CA PHE A 59 14.08 5.66 8.66
C PHE A 59 14.10 4.28 8.00
N LEU A 60 15.28 3.64 7.94
CA LEU A 60 15.44 2.31 7.33
C LEU A 60 14.61 1.23 8.05
N LYS A 61 14.55 1.29 9.39
CA LYS A 61 13.70 0.39 10.18
C LYS A 61 12.22 0.61 9.85
N GLY A 62 11.77 1.86 9.79
CA GLY A 62 10.39 2.20 9.44
C GLY A 62 9.98 1.68 8.06
N VAL A 63 10.80 1.95 7.04
CA VAL A 63 10.57 1.45 5.66
C VAL A 63 10.52 -0.08 5.63
N THR A 64 11.47 -0.74 6.29
CA THR A 64 11.54 -2.21 6.29
C THR A 64 10.31 -2.83 6.97
N VAL A 65 9.92 -2.29 8.13
CA VAL A 65 8.72 -2.74 8.86
C VAL A 65 7.47 -2.52 8.02
N GLY A 66 7.31 -1.35 7.39
CA GLY A 66 6.17 -1.06 6.52
C GLY A 66 6.05 -2.04 5.35
N VAL A 67 7.16 -2.37 4.68
CA VAL A 67 7.18 -3.36 3.58
C VAL A 67 6.83 -4.76 4.07
N LEU A 68 7.35 -5.17 5.24
CA LEU A 68 7.06 -6.49 5.80
C LEU A 68 5.61 -6.62 6.24
N ILE A 69 5.04 -5.58 6.85
CA ILE A 69 3.61 -5.55 7.19
C ILE A 69 2.77 -5.63 5.92
N ARG A 70 3.09 -4.85 4.88
CA ARG A 70 2.35 -4.92 3.62
C ARG A 70 2.37 -6.32 3.01
N LYS A 71 3.55 -6.96 2.98
CA LYS A 71 3.67 -8.36 2.52
C LYS A 71 2.89 -9.34 3.38
N ALA A 72 2.83 -9.13 4.69
CA ALA A 72 2.05 -9.96 5.58
C ALA A 72 0.55 -9.76 5.34
N VAL A 73 0.09 -8.52 5.11
CA VAL A 73 -1.30 -8.22 4.74
C VAL A 73 -1.66 -8.84 3.39
N ASP A 74 -0.83 -8.66 2.37
CA ASP A 74 -1.06 -9.27 1.04
C ASP A 74 -1.07 -10.82 1.12
N ALA A 75 -0.40 -11.42 2.12
CA ALA A 75 -0.41 -12.86 2.37
C ALA A 75 -1.59 -13.33 3.25
N LEU A 76 -2.27 -12.39 3.92
CA LEU A 76 -3.44 -12.62 4.78
C LEU A 76 -4.76 -12.28 4.09
N GLU A 77 -4.73 -11.45 3.04
CA GLU A 77 -5.85 -11.32 2.11
C GLU A 77 -6.13 -12.71 1.53
N GLU A 78 -7.25 -13.32 1.94
CA GLU A 78 -7.69 -14.60 1.38
C GLU A 78 -7.78 -14.44 -0.14
N PRO A 79 -7.28 -15.41 -0.92
CA PRO A 79 -7.45 -15.35 -2.36
C PRO A 79 -8.94 -15.22 -2.69
N ASP A 80 -9.26 -14.42 -3.71
CA ASP A 80 -10.63 -14.34 -4.21
C ASP A 80 -11.20 -15.76 -4.34
N LEU A 81 -12.39 -15.97 -3.75
CA LEU A 81 -13.06 -17.26 -3.83
C LEU A 81 -13.15 -17.68 -5.29
N THR A 82 -12.77 -18.91 -5.59
CA THR A 82 -12.99 -19.48 -6.91
C THR A 82 -14.49 -19.47 -7.26
N GLU A 83 -14.85 -19.58 -8.54
CA GLU A 83 -16.26 -19.66 -8.94
C GLU A 83 -17.01 -20.79 -8.23
N GLU A 84 -16.29 -21.87 -7.91
CA GLU A 84 -16.82 -23.02 -7.18
C GLU A 84 -17.05 -22.71 -5.70
N GLU A 85 -16.11 -22.03 -5.04
CA GLU A 85 -16.27 -21.59 -3.64
C GLU A 85 -17.38 -20.53 -3.50
N ASN A 86 -17.46 -19.59 -4.45
CA ASN A 86 -18.56 -18.63 -4.53
C ASN A 86 -19.92 -19.32 -4.74
N ARG A 87 -19.98 -20.43 -5.50
CA ARG A 87 -21.20 -21.21 -5.67
C ARG A 87 -21.59 -21.91 -4.37
N ILE A 88 -20.62 -22.50 -3.68
CA ILE A 88 -20.83 -23.20 -2.41
C ILE A 88 -21.34 -22.22 -1.33
N ASP A 89 -20.76 -21.04 -1.23
CA ASP A 89 -21.22 -20.03 -0.26
C ASP A 89 -22.65 -19.57 -0.52
N ARG A 90 -23.01 -19.35 -1.80
CA ARG A 90 -24.40 -19.02 -2.17
C ARG A 90 -25.37 -20.15 -1.84
N GLU A 91 -24.98 -21.40 -2.03
CA GLU A 91 -25.80 -22.57 -1.66
C GLU A 91 -25.99 -22.67 -0.14
N ILE A 92 -24.93 -22.42 0.64
CA ILE A 92 -24.97 -22.39 2.12
C ILE A 92 -25.92 -21.30 2.61
N ASP A 93 -25.86 -20.11 2.04
CA ASP A 93 -26.74 -19.00 2.44
C ASP A 93 -28.19 -19.24 2.05
N ASN A 94 -28.45 -19.80 0.87
CA ASN A 94 -29.79 -20.23 0.47
C ASN A 94 -30.37 -21.29 1.43
N LEU A 95 -29.55 -22.23 1.90
CA LEU A 95 -29.96 -23.26 2.87
C LEU A 95 -30.24 -22.70 4.26
N LYS A 96 -29.54 -21.64 4.68
CA LYS A 96 -29.81 -20.92 5.94
C LYS A 96 -31.12 -20.14 5.86
N MET A 97 -31.39 -19.49 4.72
CA MET A 97 -32.63 -18.74 4.49
C MET A 97 -33.85 -19.65 4.34
N SER A 98 -33.68 -20.86 3.81
CA SER A 98 -34.79 -21.83 3.68
C SER A 98 -35.20 -22.52 4.99
N LYS A 99 -34.48 -22.28 6.10
CA LYS A 99 -34.75 -22.84 7.43
C LYS A 99 -35.37 -21.84 8.42
N GLN A 100 -35.65 -20.62 7.99
CA GLN A 100 -36.48 -19.64 8.71
C GLN A 100 -37.91 -19.64 8.15
#